data_AF-A0A356NH34-F1
#
_entry.id   AF-A0A356NH34-F1
#
_cell.length_a   1.000
_cell.length_b   1.000
_cell.length_c   1.000
_cell.angle_alpha   90.00
_cell.angle_beta   90.00
_cell.angle_gamma   90.00
#
_symmetry.space_group_name_H-M   'P 1'
#
loop_
_entity.id
_entity.type
_entity.pdbx_description
1 polymer ?
#
loop_
_entity_poly.entity_id
_entity_poly.type
_entity_poly.pdbx_seq_one_letter_code
_entity_poly.pdbx_strand_id
1 'polypeptide(L)'
;KTMMNEFFGPTLPAFVNGAFAATYVTMISVFNMLGRIIWASASDYIGRKNTYHCFFVFGTLLYLSIPWTAGQVSADPTVTWLVMFYAATMIIFTMYGGGFATIPAYLADIFGMRFVGAIHGRLLTAWSTAGVLGPLAITYLRQASVEDSIRSLATKVEDTAFIQAFGAGKDQIESLMAANTVSVSKLMEIVPEGTIDPTPGLYNTTMYAMAALLVIAFFANLAIKPVASHHQIKED
;
A
#
# COMPACT_ATOMS: atom_id res chain seq x y z
N LYS A 1 5.94 1.18 12.91
CA LYS A 1 6.64 2.36 12.32
C LYS A 1 5.99 2.64 10.96
N THR A 2 6.13 3.85 10.40
CA THR A 2 5.63 4.13 9.04
C THR A 2 6.57 3.51 8.01
N MET A 3 6.05 3.13 6.84
CA MET A 3 6.88 2.65 5.72
C MET A 3 7.98 3.66 5.35
N MET A 4 7.66 4.96 5.39
CA MET A 4 8.62 6.05 5.20
C MET A 4 9.83 5.94 6.14
N ASN A 5 9.59 5.72 7.44
CA ASN A 5 10.67 5.58 8.42
C ASN A 5 11.43 4.27 8.28
N GLU A 6 10.77 3.20 7.84
CA GLU A 6 11.42 1.90 7.64
C GLU A 6 12.35 1.91 6.41
N PHE A 7 11.96 2.59 5.32
CA PHE A 7 12.76 2.66 4.09
C PHE A 7 13.87 3.71 4.13
N PHE A 8 13.56 4.90 4.63
CA PHE A 8 14.43 6.07 4.50
C PHE A 8 15.05 6.51 5.81
N GLY A 9 14.57 6.04 6.96
CA GLY A 9 15.12 6.41 8.27
C GLY A 9 16.58 5.96 8.44
N PRO A 10 16.92 4.67 8.18
CA PRO A 10 18.29 4.19 8.30
C PRO A 10 19.25 4.78 7.26
N THR A 11 18.76 5.03 6.05
CA THR A 11 19.57 5.46 4.89
C THR A 11 19.71 6.98 4.78
N LEU A 12 18.69 7.74 5.18
CA LEU A 12 18.64 9.21 5.12
C LEU A 12 18.24 9.84 6.46
N PRO A 13 18.97 9.57 7.56
CA PRO A 13 18.59 10.01 8.91
C PRO A 13 18.57 11.53 9.10
N ALA A 14 19.34 12.27 8.30
CA ALA A 14 19.35 13.74 8.32
C ALA A 14 18.02 14.36 7.85
N PHE A 15 17.28 13.65 6.99
CA PHE A 15 16.02 14.13 6.43
C PHE A 15 14.81 13.45 7.11
N VAL A 16 14.88 12.14 7.34
CA VAL A 16 13.76 11.35 7.85
C VAL A 16 13.86 11.19 9.36
N ASN A 17 13.42 12.23 10.05
CA ASN A 17 13.32 12.28 11.51
C ASN A 17 11.85 12.20 11.99
N GLY A 18 11.64 12.19 13.31
CA GLY A 18 10.31 12.08 13.90
C GLY A 18 9.34 13.20 13.48
N ALA A 19 9.85 14.44 13.33
CA ALA A 19 9.04 15.57 12.86
C ALA A 19 8.64 15.39 11.39
N PHE A 20 9.57 14.99 10.53
CA PHE A 20 9.30 14.69 9.12
C PHE A 20 8.24 13.58 8.98
N ALA A 21 8.35 12.51 9.76
CA ALA A 21 7.39 11.41 9.77
C ALA A 21 5.99 11.87 10.20
N ALA A 22 5.90 12.74 11.21
CA ALA A 22 4.64 13.33 11.64
C ALA A 22 4.02 14.22 10.56
N THR A 23 4.82 15.09 9.93
CA THR A 23 4.38 15.92 8.80
C THR A 23 3.91 15.07 7.62
N TYR A 24 4.61 13.98 7.31
CA TYR A 24 4.19 13.03 6.28
C TYR A 24 2.79 12.47 6.55
N VAL A 25 2.52 12.02 7.77
CA VAL A 25 1.19 11.52 8.16
C VAL A 25 0.12 12.62 8.08
N THR A 26 0.45 13.86 8.47
CA THR A 26 -0.46 14.99 8.30
C THR A 26 -0.78 15.26 6.83
N MET A 27 0.23 15.19 5.95
CA MET A 27 0.06 15.44 4.52
C MET A 27 -0.79 14.37 3.84
N ILE A 28 -0.76 13.11 4.30
CA ILE A 28 -1.71 12.08 3.85
C ILE A 28 -3.16 12.57 3.95
N SER A 29 -3.54 13.15 5.09
CA SER A 29 -4.89 13.67 5.31
C SER A 29 -5.20 14.89 4.45
N VAL A 30 -4.23 15.80 4.28
CA VAL A 30 -4.38 17.00 3.44
C VAL A 30 -4.62 16.60 1.98
N PHE A 31 -3.78 15.73 1.42
CA PHE A 31 -3.92 15.26 0.04
C PHE A 31 -5.18 14.41 -0.15
N ASN A 32 -5.61 13.66 0.87
CA ASN A 32 -6.92 13.00 0.83
C ASN A 32 -8.06 14.01 0.67
N MET A 33 -8.05 15.08 1.47
CA MET A 33 -9.07 16.13 1.41
C MET A 33 -9.04 16.87 0.07
N LEU A 34 -7.86 17.29 -0.38
CA LEU A 34 -7.69 17.96 -1.67
C LEU A 34 -8.15 17.08 -2.83
N GLY A 35 -7.80 15.80 -2.78
CA GLY A 35 -8.22 14.81 -3.77
C GLY A 35 -9.74 14.70 -3.90
N ARG A 36 -10.49 14.80 -2.80
CA ARG A 36 -11.97 14.82 -2.85
C ARG A 36 -12.49 15.95 -3.73
N ILE A 37 -11.93 17.15 -3.59
CA ILE A 37 -12.35 18.34 -4.34
C ILE A 37 -11.90 18.22 -5.80
N ILE A 38 -10.60 17.99 -6.02
CA ILE A 38 -9.99 17.97 -7.35
C ILE A 38 -10.63 16.91 -8.24
N TRP A 39 -10.75 15.68 -7.73
CA TRP A 39 -11.26 14.58 -8.54
C TRP A 39 -12.78 14.60 -8.69
N ALA A 40 -13.53 15.11 -7.70
CA ALA A 40 -14.97 15.33 -7.89
C ALA A 40 -15.21 16.30 -9.04
N SER A 41 -14.57 17.47 -9.02
CA SER A 41 -14.66 18.45 -10.09
C SER A 41 -14.15 17.90 -11.43
N ALA A 42 -12.98 17.25 -11.45
CA ALA A 42 -12.44 16.68 -12.68
C ALA A 42 -13.36 15.60 -13.28
N SER A 43 -14.04 14.82 -12.44
CA SER A 43 -14.92 13.73 -12.88
C SER A 43 -16.12 14.20 -13.68
N ASP A 44 -16.59 15.43 -13.46
CA ASP A 44 -17.68 16.03 -14.23
C ASP A 44 -17.23 16.37 -15.66
N TYR A 45 -15.94 16.62 -15.90
CA TYR A 45 -15.38 16.91 -17.23
C TYR A 45 -14.92 15.66 -17.99
N ILE A 46 -14.19 14.76 -17.31
CA ILE A 46 -13.62 13.56 -17.97
C ILE A 46 -14.56 12.35 -17.96
N GLY A 47 -15.65 12.43 -17.20
CA GLY A 47 -16.61 11.36 -16.98
C GLY A 47 -16.20 10.43 -15.82
N ARG A 48 -17.16 10.09 -14.97
CA ARG A 48 -16.90 9.35 -13.72
C ARG A 48 -16.32 7.95 -13.96
N LYS A 49 -16.80 7.23 -14.97
CA LYS A 49 -16.23 5.92 -15.33
C LYS A 49 -14.75 6.03 -15.72
N ASN A 50 -14.38 7.07 -16.48
CA ASN A 50 -12.99 7.31 -16.87
C ASN A 50 -12.13 7.77 -15.69
N THR A 51 -12.68 8.55 -14.75
CA THR A 51 -12.00 8.89 -13.50
C THR A 51 -11.58 7.64 -12.73
N TYR A 52 -12.47 6.64 -12.63
CA TYR A 52 -12.13 5.34 -12.01
C TYR A 52 -11.10 4.56 -12.82
N HIS A 53 -11.14 4.58 -14.16
CA HIS A 53 -10.08 4.00 -14.98
C HIS A 53 -8.72 4.64 -14.70
N CYS A 54 -8.67 5.98 -14.60
CA CYS A 54 -7.45 6.68 -14.19
C CYS A 54 -6.99 6.22 -12.80
N PHE A 55 -7.90 6.04 -11.85
CA PHE A 55 -7.54 5.56 -10.52
C PHE A 55 -6.90 4.18 -10.52
N PHE A 56 -7.49 3.24 -11.26
CA PHE A 56 -6.95 1.89 -11.29
C PHE A 56 -5.66 1.79 -12.10
N VAL A 57 -5.56 2.46 -13.25
CA VAL A 57 -4.36 2.41 -14.10
C VAL A 57 -3.19 3.15 -13.44
N PHE A 58 -3.36 4.43 -13.10
CA PHE A 58 -2.29 5.19 -12.44
C PHE A 58 -1.99 4.64 -11.05
N GLY A 59 -3.02 4.19 -10.32
CA GLY A 59 -2.82 3.54 -9.03
C GLY A 59 -1.94 2.31 -9.14
N THR A 60 -2.20 1.45 -10.13
CA THR A 60 -1.35 0.27 -10.37
C THR A 60 0.10 0.67 -10.60
N LEU A 61 0.36 1.65 -11.48
CA LEU A 61 1.72 2.14 -11.75
C LEU A 61 2.39 2.74 -10.51
N LEU A 62 1.65 3.48 -9.69
CA LEU A 62 2.16 4.10 -8.46
C LEU A 62 2.45 3.05 -7.37
N TYR A 63 1.62 2.01 -7.22
CA TYR A 63 1.91 0.92 -6.30
C TYR A 63 3.13 0.11 -6.73
N LEU A 64 3.33 -0.07 -8.04
CA LEU A 64 4.53 -0.73 -8.59
C LEU A 64 5.80 0.13 -8.47
N SER A 65 5.68 1.46 -8.44
CA SER A 65 6.84 2.34 -8.28
C SER A 65 7.37 2.36 -6.83
N ILE A 66 6.57 1.98 -5.83
CA ILE A 66 7.01 1.94 -4.43
C ILE A 66 8.12 0.89 -4.20
N PRO A 67 7.97 -0.40 -4.58
CA PRO A 67 9.05 -1.38 -4.51
C PRO A 67 10.32 -0.95 -5.24
N TRP A 68 10.14 -0.28 -6.39
CA TRP A 68 11.26 0.19 -7.19
C TRP A 68 12.04 1.30 -6.46
N THR A 69 11.36 2.33 -5.96
CA THR A 69 12.01 3.41 -5.19
C THR A 69 12.66 2.90 -3.89
N ALA A 70 12.02 1.93 -3.22
CA ALA A 70 12.57 1.28 -2.04
C ALA A 70 13.85 0.47 -2.34
N GLY A 71 13.92 -0.20 -3.49
CA GLY A 71 15.15 -0.89 -3.91
C GLY A 71 16.27 0.08 -4.27
N GLN A 72 15.95 1.20 -4.92
CA GLN A 72 16.96 2.16 -5.38
C GLN A 72 17.60 2.96 -4.23
N VAL A 73 16.85 3.29 -3.16
CA VAL A 73 17.45 4.01 -2.01
C VAL A 73 18.55 3.20 -1.32
N SER A 74 18.48 1.86 -1.35
CA SER A 74 19.53 1.00 -0.81
C SER A 74 20.74 0.87 -1.73
N ALA A 75 20.56 1.04 -3.04
CA ALA A 75 21.65 0.98 -4.01
C ALA A 75 22.37 2.33 -4.16
N ASP A 76 21.61 3.43 -4.16
CA ASP A 76 22.09 4.80 -4.29
C ASP A 76 21.31 5.72 -3.33
N PRO A 77 21.83 6.01 -2.12
CA PRO A 77 21.13 6.76 -1.06
C PRO A 77 20.93 8.26 -1.37
N THR A 78 20.16 8.59 -2.40
CA THR A 78 19.83 9.97 -2.78
C THR A 78 18.47 10.41 -2.29
N VAL A 79 18.34 11.70 -2.00
CA VAL A 79 17.08 12.35 -1.60
C VAL A 79 16.02 12.26 -2.71
N THR A 80 16.43 12.06 -3.96
CA THR A 80 15.52 11.91 -5.11
C THR A 80 14.54 10.76 -4.89
N TRP A 81 15.01 9.60 -4.39
CA TRP A 81 14.15 8.44 -4.13
C TRP A 81 13.11 8.70 -3.05
N LEU A 82 13.50 9.44 -2.00
CA LEU A 82 12.59 9.90 -0.95
C LEU A 82 11.50 10.80 -1.53
N VAL A 83 11.86 11.76 -2.38
CA VAL A 83 10.89 12.67 -3.03
C VAL A 83 9.94 11.90 -3.95
N MET A 84 10.44 10.94 -4.74
CA MET A 84 9.60 10.11 -5.62
C MET A 84 8.61 9.26 -4.81
N PHE A 85 9.06 8.61 -3.74
CA PHE A 85 8.18 7.85 -2.84
C PHE A 85 7.13 8.74 -2.21
N TYR A 86 7.52 9.90 -1.68
CA TYR A 86 6.60 10.87 -1.07
C TYR A 86 5.55 11.34 -2.09
N ALA A 87 5.98 11.74 -3.28
CA ALA A 87 5.08 12.18 -4.34
C ALA A 87 4.10 11.07 -4.75
N ALA A 88 4.59 9.84 -4.93
CA ALA A 88 3.76 8.70 -5.31
C ALA A 88 2.66 8.43 -4.26
N THR A 89 3.01 8.40 -2.98
CA THR A 89 2.03 8.18 -1.91
C THR A 89 1.04 9.33 -1.78
N MET A 90 1.48 10.58 -1.93
CA MET A 90 0.56 11.72 -1.94
C MET A 90 -0.46 11.63 -3.08
N ILE A 91 -0.02 11.29 -4.30
CA ILE A 91 -0.92 11.10 -5.45
C ILE A 91 -1.92 9.98 -5.16
N ILE A 92 -1.47 8.83 -4.65
CA ILE A 92 -2.36 7.72 -4.25
C ILE A 92 -3.43 8.21 -3.28
N PHE A 93 -3.06 8.99 -2.27
CA PHE A 93 -4.03 9.49 -1.29
C PHE A 93 -5.00 10.53 -1.85
N THR A 94 -4.60 11.31 -2.86
CA THR A 94 -5.58 12.13 -3.60
C THR A 94 -6.62 11.26 -4.30
N MET A 95 -6.19 10.17 -4.93
CA MET A 95 -7.08 9.25 -5.64
C MET A 95 -8.00 8.50 -4.68
N TYR A 96 -7.50 8.12 -3.50
CA TYR A 96 -8.33 7.54 -2.44
C TYR A 96 -9.47 8.48 -2.03
N GLY A 97 -9.18 9.77 -1.82
CA GLY A 97 -10.20 10.78 -1.52
C GLY A 97 -11.16 11.01 -2.69
N GLY A 98 -10.61 11.11 -3.90
CA GLY A 98 -11.36 11.32 -5.12
C GLY A 98 -12.34 10.20 -5.45
N GLY A 99 -11.92 8.95 -5.27
CA GLY A 99 -12.79 7.76 -5.37
C GLY A 99 -14.01 7.94 -4.49
N PHE A 100 -13.81 8.15 -3.19
CA PHE A 100 -14.90 8.34 -2.24
C PHE A 100 -15.86 9.48 -2.58
N ALA A 101 -15.33 10.63 -2.98
CA ALA A 101 -16.16 11.79 -3.33
C ALA A 101 -17.02 11.56 -4.58
N THR A 102 -16.54 10.74 -5.52
CA THR A 102 -17.22 10.51 -6.81
C THR A 102 -18.22 9.36 -6.79
N ILE A 103 -18.22 8.48 -5.78
CA ILE A 103 -19.12 7.30 -5.70
C ILE A 103 -20.60 7.65 -5.87
N PRO A 104 -21.22 8.56 -5.05
CA PRO A 104 -22.67 8.77 -5.11
C PRO A 104 -23.11 9.21 -6.51
N ALA A 105 -22.32 10.09 -7.10
CA ALA A 105 -22.59 10.68 -8.37
C ALA A 105 -22.35 9.67 -9.51
N TYR A 106 -21.31 8.84 -9.41
CA TYR A 106 -21.07 7.75 -10.36
C TYR A 106 -22.19 6.70 -10.35
N LEU A 107 -22.68 6.34 -9.16
CA LEU A 107 -23.83 5.44 -9.03
C LEU A 107 -25.11 6.06 -9.60
N ALA A 108 -25.33 7.36 -9.37
CA ALA A 108 -26.49 8.08 -9.93
C ALA A 108 -26.45 8.09 -11.47
N ASP A 109 -25.29 8.28 -12.08
CA ASP A 109 -25.15 8.28 -13.55
C ASP A 109 -25.48 6.92 -14.17
N ILE A 110 -25.13 5.81 -13.49
CA ILE A 110 -25.30 4.46 -14.03
C ILE A 110 -26.69 3.89 -13.71
N PHE A 111 -27.16 4.10 -12.48
CA PHE A 111 -28.34 3.42 -11.93
C PHE A 111 -29.54 4.34 -11.71
N GLY A 112 -29.39 5.65 -11.97
CA GLY A 112 -30.40 6.66 -11.71
C GLY A 112 -30.48 7.06 -10.24
N MET A 113 -31.16 8.18 -9.97
CA MET A 113 -31.21 8.77 -8.62
C MET A 113 -32.19 8.05 -7.66
N ARG A 114 -33.21 7.36 -8.18
CA ARG A 114 -34.31 6.79 -7.38
C ARG A 114 -33.85 5.85 -6.26
N PHE A 115 -32.85 5.02 -6.52
CA PHE A 115 -32.34 4.03 -5.55
C PHE A 115 -30.85 4.22 -5.21
N VAL A 116 -30.26 5.37 -5.58
CA VAL A 116 -28.81 5.60 -5.41
C VAL A 116 -28.37 5.44 -3.96
N GLY A 117 -29.18 5.89 -2.99
CA GLY A 117 -28.87 5.74 -1.57
C GLY A 117 -28.79 4.28 -1.10
N ALA A 118 -29.72 3.43 -1.56
CA ALA A 118 -29.71 2.01 -1.22
C ALA A 118 -28.54 1.27 -1.87
N ILE A 119 -28.22 1.60 -3.12
CA ILE A 119 -27.06 1.03 -3.84
C ILE A 119 -25.76 1.47 -3.16
N HIS A 120 -25.65 2.76 -2.82
CA HIS A 120 -24.52 3.31 -2.10
C HIS A 120 -24.34 2.62 -0.75
N GLY A 121 -25.42 2.39 0.01
CA GLY A 121 -25.37 1.67 1.28
C GLY A 121 -24.77 0.26 1.15
N ARG A 122 -25.16 -0.50 0.12
CA ARG A 122 -24.57 -1.83 -0.16
C ARG A 122 -23.10 -1.75 -0.53
N LEU A 123 -22.71 -0.73 -1.30
CA LEU A 123 -21.31 -0.48 -1.64
C LEU A 123 -20.50 -0.19 -0.37
N LEU A 124 -21.02 0.61 0.57
CA LEU A 124 -20.35 0.87 1.84
C LEU A 124 -20.20 -0.38 2.71
N THR A 125 -21.15 -1.33 2.65
CA THR A 125 -20.97 -2.64 3.30
C THR A 125 -19.77 -3.38 2.72
N ALA A 126 -19.64 -3.46 1.39
CA ALA A 126 -18.50 -4.09 0.75
C ALA A 126 -17.17 -3.36 1.08
N TRP A 127 -17.20 -2.02 1.15
CA TRP A 127 -16.05 -1.24 1.57
C TRP A 127 -15.65 -1.51 3.02
N SER A 128 -16.61 -1.60 3.94
CA SER A 128 -16.33 -1.96 5.34
C SER A 128 -15.70 -3.35 5.45
N THR A 129 -16.18 -4.33 4.67
CA THR A 129 -15.55 -5.65 4.59
C THR A 129 -14.10 -5.55 4.11
N ALA A 130 -13.83 -4.77 3.06
CA ALA A 130 -12.46 -4.51 2.60
C ALA A 130 -11.61 -3.78 3.65
N GLY A 131 -12.20 -2.86 4.43
CA GLY A 131 -11.53 -2.14 5.52
C GLY A 131 -11.11 -3.04 6.68
N VAL A 132 -11.79 -4.16 6.90
CA VAL A 132 -11.40 -5.18 7.88
C VAL A 132 -10.37 -6.16 7.30
N LEU A 133 -10.64 -6.69 6.10
CA LEU A 133 -9.78 -7.72 5.48
C LEU A 133 -8.46 -7.16 4.96
N GLY A 134 -8.44 -5.92 4.46
CA GLY A 134 -7.27 -5.28 3.88
C GLY A 134 -6.08 -5.22 4.84
N PRO A 135 -6.22 -4.62 6.05
CA PRO A 135 -5.14 -4.60 7.04
C PRO A 135 -4.68 -5.99 7.47
N LEU A 136 -5.58 -6.96 7.60
CA LEU A 136 -5.23 -8.34 7.94
C LEU A 136 -4.36 -8.99 6.86
N ALA A 137 -4.79 -8.87 5.59
CA ALA A 137 -4.03 -9.39 4.46
C ALA A 137 -2.66 -8.72 4.31
N ILE A 138 -2.60 -7.38 4.43
CA ILE A 138 -1.35 -6.61 4.37
C ILE A 138 -0.40 -7.02 5.50
N THR A 139 -0.92 -7.17 6.73
CA THR A 139 -0.12 -7.58 7.88
C THR A 139 0.43 -8.98 7.69
N TYR A 140 -0.40 -9.91 7.21
CA TYR A 140 0.01 -11.27 6.92
C TYR A 140 1.10 -11.34 5.83
N LEU A 141 0.91 -10.66 4.70
CA LEU A 141 1.88 -10.64 3.59
C LEU A 141 3.22 -10.04 4.02
N ARG A 142 3.19 -8.94 4.79
CA ARG A 142 4.39 -8.35 5.36
C ARG A 142 5.08 -9.30 6.33
N GLN A 143 4.32 -9.94 7.22
CA GLN A 143 4.88 -10.87 8.20
C GLN A 143 5.56 -12.07 7.52
N ALA A 144 4.92 -12.64 6.50
CA ALA A 144 5.51 -13.70 5.69
C ALA A 144 6.83 -13.24 5.02
N SER A 145 6.87 -12.01 4.48
CA SER A 145 8.10 -11.44 3.90
C SER A 145 9.21 -11.21 4.94
N VAL A 146 8.85 -10.83 6.17
CA VAL A 146 9.79 -10.67 7.29
C VAL A 146 10.38 -12.01 7.68
N GLU A 147 9.55 -13.03 7.86
CA GLU A 147 9.99 -14.39 8.23
C GLU A 147 10.90 -14.99 7.16
N ASP A 148 10.55 -14.85 5.87
CA ASP A 148 11.40 -15.28 4.77
C ASP A 148 12.76 -14.57 4.76
N SER A 149 12.76 -13.25 5.01
CA SER A 149 14.00 -12.47 5.12
C SER A 149 14.86 -12.93 6.30
N ILE A 150 14.25 -13.21 7.46
CA ILE A 150 14.96 -13.73 8.63
C ILE A 150 15.59 -15.08 8.34
N ARG A 151 14.84 -16.01 7.74
CA ARG A 151 15.36 -17.33 7.33
C ARG A 151 16.54 -17.18 6.37
N SER A 152 16.37 -16.36 5.33
CA SER A 152 17.40 -16.09 4.32
C SER A 152 18.67 -15.50 4.94
N LEU A 153 18.54 -14.50 5.82
CA LEU A 153 19.69 -13.90 6.52
C LEU A 153 20.37 -14.91 7.44
N ALA A 154 19.61 -15.72 8.19
CA ALA A 154 20.18 -16.73 9.07
C ALA A 154 21.01 -17.79 8.34
N THR A 155 20.70 -18.10 7.07
CA THR A 155 21.56 -18.98 6.25
C THR A 155 22.94 -18.36 5.94
N LYS A 156 23.06 -17.04 5.98
CA LYS A 156 24.29 -16.29 5.67
C LYS A 156 25.15 -15.98 6.91
N VAL A 157 24.56 -16.05 8.10
CA VAL A 157 25.28 -15.84 9.38
C VAL A 157 26.10 -17.08 9.71
N GLU A 158 27.28 -16.94 10.29
CA GLU A 158 28.04 -18.08 10.83
C GLU A 158 27.34 -18.72 12.05
N ASP A 159 27.36 -20.05 12.17
CA ASP A 159 26.66 -20.76 13.26
C ASP A 159 27.14 -20.31 14.65
N THR A 160 28.45 -20.09 14.79
CA THR A 160 29.06 -19.62 16.04
C THR A 160 28.63 -18.20 16.38
N ALA A 161 28.59 -17.30 15.39
CA ALA A 161 28.13 -15.93 15.56
C ALA A 161 26.64 -15.87 15.93
N PHE A 162 25.82 -16.71 15.31
CA PHE A 162 24.39 -16.81 15.63
C PHE A 162 24.16 -17.26 17.08
N ILE A 163 24.86 -18.31 17.53
CA ILE A 163 24.74 -18.82 18.90
C ILE A 163 25.25 -17.78 19.90
N GLN A 164 26.36 -17.09 19.61
CA GLN A 164 26.86 -16.01 20.47
C GLN A 164 25.88 -14.85 20.59
N ALA A 165 25.19 -14.48 19.51
CA ALA A 165 24.26 -13.35 19.49
C ALA A 165 22.90 -13.68 20.15
N PHE A 166 22.38 -14.90 19.96
CA PHE A 166 21.01 -15.24 20.38
C PHE A 166 20.92 -16.32 21.47
N GLY A 167 22.04 -16.93 21.86
CA GLY A 167 22.09 -17.95 22.91
C GLY A 167 21.44 -19.29 22.53
N ALA A 168 21.08 -19.48 21.26
CA ALA A 168 20.42 -20.67 20.74
C ALA A 168 20.86 -20.94 19.30
N GLY A 169 20.75 -22.20 18.87
CA GLY A 169 21.08 -22.60 17.50
C GLY A 169 20.01 -22.19 16.49
N LYS A 170 20.37 -22.23 15.20
CA LYS A 170 19.47 -21.90 14.08
C LYS A 170 18.31 -22.88 13.93
N ASP A 171 18.41 -24.08 14.50
CA ASP A 171 17.33 -25.06 14.62
C ASP A 171 16.10 -24.52 15.37
N GLN A 172 16.32 -23.56 16.27
CA GLN A 172 15.27 -22.89 17.04
C GLN A 172 14.81 -21.57 16.43
N ILE A 173 15.13 -21.29 15.16
CA ILE A 173 14.81 -20.00 14.55
C ILE A 173 13.31 -19.67 14.60
N GLU A 174 12.43 -20.66 14.48
CA GLU A 174 10.98 -20.45 14.60
C GLU A 174 10.57 -19.93 15.98
N SER A 175 11.07 -20.55 17.04
CA SER A 175 10.74 -20.15 18.41
C SER A 175 11.39 -18.80 18.75
N LEU A 176 12.59 -18.54 18.24
CA LEU A 176 13.29 -17.27 18.40
C LEU A 176 12.60 -16.12 17.66
N MET A 177 12.03 -16.38 16.47
CA MET A 177 11.20 -15.43 15.73
C MET A 177 9.90 -15.16 16.48
N ALA A 178 9.20 -16.21 16.92
CA ALA A 178 7.96 -16.10 17.68
C ALA A 178 8.15 -15.32 19.00
N ALA A 179 9.32 -15.44 19.63
CA ALA A 179 9.70 -14.69 20.83
C ALA A 179 10.21 -13.25 20.57
N ASN A 180 10.31 -12.81 19.31
CA ASN A 180 10.95 -11.55 18.90
C ASN A 180 12.43 -11.41 19.35
N THR A 181 13.08 -12.54 19.65
CA THR A 181 14.50 -12.59 20.01
C THR A 181 15.36 -12.33 18.77
N VAL A 182 14.96 -12.88 17.62
CA VAL A 182 15.59 -12.68 16.31
C VAL A 182 14.74 -11.72 15.47
N SER A 183 15.38 -10.74 14.84
CA SER A 183 14.76 -9.82 13.89
C SER A 183 15.71 -9.53 12.74
N VAL A 184 15.18 -8.99 11.63
CA VAL A 184 16.00 -8.53 10.50
C VAL A 184 17.12 -7.61 10.97
N SER A 185 16.79 -6.60 11.79
CA SER A 185 17.77 -5.63 12.29
C SER A 185 18.90 -6.29 13.11
N LYS A 186 18.57 -7.22 14.01
CA LYS A 186 19.57 -7.91 14.85
C LYS A 186 20.43 -8.86 14.02
N LEU A 187 19.86 -9.50 13.00
CA LEU A 187 20.64 -10.33 12.08
C LEU A 187 21.57 -9.49 11.22
N MET A 188 21.14 -8.30 10.79
CA MET A 188 21.98 -7.39 10.02
C MET A 188 23.24 -6.92 10.77
N GLU A 189 23.29 -7.05 12.10
CA GLU A 189 24.48 -6.74 12.91
C GLU A 189 25.55 -7.85 12.87
N ILE A 190 25.18 -9.08 12.49
CA ILE A 190 26.05 -10.27 12.55
C ILE A 190 26.22 -11.00 11.21
N VAL A 191 25.54 -10.53 10.16
CA VAL A 191 25.74 -11.03 8.80
C VAL A 191 27.08 -10.57 8.23
N PRO A 192 27.64 -11.29 7.25
CA PRO A 192 28.87 -10.87 6.58
C PRO A 192 28.77 -9.48 5.96
N GLU A 193 29.88 -8.74 5.96
CA GLU A 193 29.98 -7.43 5.30
C GLU A 193 29.58 -7.54 3.82
N GLY A 194 28.85 -6.54 3.32
CA GLY A 194 28.32 -6.53 1.96
C GLY A 194 26.98 -7.25 1.78
N THR A 195 26.40 -7.83 2.84
CA THR A 195 25.03 -8.34 2.80
C THR A 195 24.04 -7.18 2.60
N ILE A 196 23.20 -7.28 1.56
CA ILE A 196 22.17 -6.28 1.25
C ILE A 196 21.05 -6.37 2.31
N ASP A 197 20.68 -5.22 2.89
CA ASP A 197 19.56 -5.10 3.83
C ASP A 197 18.22 -5.39 3.12
N PRO A 198 17.45 -6.41 3.55
CA PRO A 198 16.16 -6.75 2.96
C PRO A 198 15.02 -5.83 3.44
N THR A 199 15.24 -4.95 4.42
CA THR A 199 14.21 -4.06 5.01
C THR A 199 13.37 -3.29 3.98
N PRO A 200 13.95 -2.68 2.92
CA PRO A 200 13.16 -2.01 1.88
C PRO A 200 12.26 -2.96 1.09
N GLY A 201 12.64 -4.24 0.98
CA GLY A 201 11.90 -5.26 0.26
C GLY A 201 10.72 -5.86 1.03
N LEU A 202 10.60 -5.62 2.34
CA LEU A 202 9.59 -6.25 3.21
C LEU A 202 8.14 -5.94 2.83
N TYR A 203 7.90 -4.90 2.03
CA TYR A 203 6.57 -4.54 1.54
C TYR A 203 6.35 -4.89 0.06
N ASN A 204 7.33 -5.46 -0.64
CA ASN A 204 7.22 -5.71 -2.08
C ASN A 204 6.02 -6.60 -2.41
N THR A 205 5.90 -7.74 -1.72
CA THR A 205 4.76 -8.66 -1.89
C THR A 205 3.43 -7.97 -1.63
N THR A 206 3.36 -7.12 -0.60
CA THR A 206 2.18 -6.32 -0.28
C THR A 206 1.84 -5.35 -1.40
N MET A 207 2.82 -4.60 -1.92
CA MET A 207 2.60 -3.62 -2.99
C MET A 207 2.19 -4.30 -4.30
N TYR A 208 2.80 -5.44 -4.64
CA TYR A 208 2.40 -6.23 -5.81
C TYR A 208 0.99 -6.79 -5.67
N ALA A 209 0.61 -7.26 -4.49
CA ALA A 209 -0.76 -7.70 -4.22
C ALA A 209 -1.77 -6.54 -4.38
N MET A 210 -1.46 -5.35 -3.87
CA MET A 210 -2.31 -4.16 -4.06
C MET A 210 -2.43 -3.76 -5.53
N ALA A 211 -1.32 -3.77 -6.27
CA ALA A 211 -1.32 -3.51 -7.71
C ALA A 211 -2.19 -4.52 -8.48
N ALA A 212 -2.08 -5.82 -8.15
CA ALA A 212 -2.92 -6.86 -8.74
C ALA A 212 -4.42 -6.64 -8.43
N LEU A 213 -4.76 -6.25 -7.20
CA LEU A 213 -6.14 -5.91 -6.83
C LEU A 213 -6.68 -4.72 -7.61
N LEU A 214 -5.85 -3.70 -7.90
CA LEU A 214 -6.25 -2.57 -8.73
C LEU A 214 -6.51 -2.98 -10.18
N VAL A 215 -5.73 -3.91 -10.73
CA VAL A 215 -5.99 -4.49 -12.06
C VAL A 215 -7.31 -5.25 -12.08
N ILE A 216 -7.59 -6.07 -11.06
CA ILE A 216 -8.88 -6.76 -10.92
C ILE A 216 -10.02 -5.73 -10.81
N ALA A 217 -9.85 -4.68 -10.01
CA ALA A 217 -10.82 -3.61 -9.84
C ALA A 217 -11.07 -2.84 -11.16
N PHE A 218 -10.04 -2.64 -11.99
CA PHE A 218 -10.19 -2.05 -13.32
C PHE A 218 -11.14 -2.88 -14.20
N PHE A 219 -10.92 -4.19 -14.29
CA PHE A 219 -11.80 -5.06 -15.08
C PHE A 219 -13.20 -5.18 -14.46
N ALA A 220 -13.32 -5.20 -13.14
CA ALA A 220 -14.62 -5.14 -12.46
C ALA A 220 -15.37 -3.84 -12.81
N ASN A 221 -14.68 -2.69 -12.84
CA ASN A 221 -15.27 -1.41 -13.20
C ASN A 221 -15.68 -1.34 -14.68
N LEU A 222 -14.92 -1.97 -15.58
CA LEU A 222 -15.32 -2.10 -16.99
C LEU A 222 -16.65 -2.83 -17.12
N ALA A 223 -16.86 -3.88 -16.31
CA ALA A 223 -18.07 -4.68 -16.30
C ALA A 223 -19.31 -3.94 -15.73
N ILE A 224 -19.13 -2.82 -15.01
CA ILE A 224 -20.25 -2.01 -14.51
C ILE A 224 -20.99 -1.36 -15.69
N LYS A 225 -22.28 -1.67 -15.80
CA LYS A 225 -23.19 -1.22 -16.86
C LYS A 225 -24.55 -0.82 -16.26
N PRO A 226 -25.34 -0.01 -16.98
CA PRO A 226 -26.71 0.27 -16.60
C PRO A 226 -27.54 -1.01 -16.42
N VAL A 227 -28.55 -0.93 -15.57
CA VAL A 227 -29.49 -2.03 -15.32
C VAL A 227 -30.23 -2.37 -16.62
N ALA A 228 -30.42 -3.68 -16.88
CA ALA A 228 -31.10 -4.17 -18.07
C ALA A 228 -32.53 -3.59 -18.18
N SER A 229 -32.97 -3.31 -19.41
CA SER A 229 -34.23 -2.61 -19.69
C SER A 229 -35.48 -3.25 -19.07
N HIS A 230 -35.52 -4.58 -18.94
CA HIS A 230 -36.65 -5.28 -18.33
C HIS A 230 -36.72 -5.15 -16.79
N HIS A 231 -35.66 -4.66 -16.15
CA HIS A 231 -35.63 -4.30 -14.73
C HIS A 231 -35.79 -2.78 -14.51
N GLN A 232 -35.83 -1.99 -15.59
CA GLN A 232 -36.10 -0.56 -15.49
C GLN A 232 -37.59 -0.36 -15.18
N ILE A 233 -37.85 0.46 -14.17
CA ILE A 233 -39.21 0.87 -13.84
C ILE A 233 -39.65 1.88 -14.92
N LYS A 234 -40.81 1.66 -15.53
CA LYS A 234 -41.40 2.65 -16.44
C LYS A 234 -41.71 3.91 -15.63
N GLU A 235 -41.24 5.06 -16.09
CA GLU A 235 -41.68 6.34 -15.53
C GLU A 235 -43.12 6.56 -16.00
N ASP A 236 -44.05 6.65 -15.03
CA ASP A 236 -45.44 7.04 -15.25
C ASP A 236 -45.54 8.58 -15.32
#